data_AF-A0A1Y3ZJD2-F1
#
_entry.id   AF-A0A1Y3ZJD2-F1
#
_cell.length_a   1.000
_cell.length_b   1.000
_cell.length_c   1.000
_cell.angle_alpha   90.00
_cell.angle_beta   90.00
_cell.angle_gamma   90.00
#
_symmetry.space_group_name_H-M   'P 1'
#
loop_
_entity.id
_entity.type
_entity.pdbx_description
1 polymer ?
#
loop_
_entity_poly.entity_id
_entity_poly.type
_entity_poly.pdbx_seq_one_letter_code
_entity_poly.pdbx_strand_id
1 'polypeptide(L)'
;MYRRLIHGRVALVCGAGCVTLLWQDRWYQLGDVYSDEWGPGVIYDVFSTVPAEFESFCGQLLMDMGMQVKITQATRDGGYDLIAYDGSEVIAVECKCYFPDRKVTRPMLQKLTGANTVLGADGLMFLTTGMFTKDAVLYGSDVGIRLIDGNRLAQLVRQYMRLD
;
A
#
# COMPACT_ATOMS: atom_id res chain seq x y z
N MET A 1 29.59 8.69 -11.03
CA MET A 1 28.78 9.20 -9.90
C MET A 1 27.39 9.55 -10.44
N TYR A 2 26.55 8.54 -10.70
CA TYR A 2 25.18 8.78 -11.19
C TYR A 2 24.27 8.97 -9.99
N ARG A 3 23.73 10.18 -9.82
CA ARG A 3 22.62 10.45 -8.89
C ARG A 3 21.34 9.92 -9.55
N ARG A 4 20.94 8.69 -9.24
CA ARG A 4 19.68 8.10 -9.71
C ARG A 4 18.57 8.56 -8.76
N LEU A 5 17.57 9.24 -9.29
CA LEU A 5 16.39 9.67 -8.55
C LEU A 5 15.23 8.76 -8.95
N ILE A 6 14.48 8.23 -7.99
CA ILE A 6 13.19 7.59 -8.31
C ILE A 6 12.12 8.65 -8.43
N HIS A 7 11.35 8.58 -9.52
CA HIS A 7 10.21 9.45 -9.77
C HIS A 7 8.98 8.80 -9.13
N GLY A 8 8.50 9.38 -8.04
CA GLY A 8 7.24 8.97 -7.41
C GLY A 8 6.26 10.12 -7.43
N ARG A 9 5.05 9.86 -7.92
CA ARG A 9 3.93 10.81 -7.80
C ARG A 9 3.35 10.73 -6.40
N VAL A 10 3.52 11.80 -5.62
CA VAL A 10 2.95 11.91 -4.27
C VAL A 10 1.70 12.78 -4.34
N ALA A 11 0.60 12.30 -3.77
CA ALA A 11 -0.63 13.08 -3.65
C ALA A 11 -0.50 14.08 -2.50
N LEU A 12 -0.64 15.37 -2.80
CA LEU A 12 -0.76 16.41 -1.78
C LEU A 12 -2.23 16.74 -1.55
N VAL A 13 -2.66 16.64 -0.30
CA VAL A 13 -3.98 17.11 0.13
C VAL A 13 -3.84 18.60 0.48
N CYS A 14 -4.43 19.48 -0.34
CA CYS A 14 -4.42 20.91 -0.07
C CYS A 14 -5.51 21.24 0.98
N GLY A 15 -5.14 21.95 2.05
CA GLY A 15 -5.95 22.16 3.26
C GLY A 15 -7.19 23.07 3.14
N ALA A 16 -7.82 23.17 1.96
CA ALA A 16 -8.92 24.10 1.73
C ALA A 16 -10.09 23.45 0.96
N GLY A 17 -10.74 22.44 1.55
CA GLY A 17 -12.12 22.03 1.22
C GLY A 17 -12.44 21.56 -0.21
N CYS A 18 -11.47 21.56 -1.12
CA CYS A 18 -11.56 21.11 -2.50
C CYS A 18 -10.38 20.17 -2.73
N VAL A 19 -10.65 18.88 -2.92
CA VAL A 19 -9.62 17.86 -3.16
C VAL A 19 -9.19 17.98 -4.63
N THR A 20 -8.36 18.97 -4.92
CA THR A 20 -7.58 18.96 -6.16
C THR A 20 -6.33 18.13 -5.86
N LEU A 21 -6.26 16.92 -6.44
CA LEU A 21 -5.05 16.10 -6.40
C LEU A 21 -3.96 16.82 -7.22
N LEU A 22 -3.13 17.61 -6.54
CA LEU A 22 -1.90 18.14 -7.13
C LEU A 22 -0.82 17.09 -6.92
N TRP A 23 -0.43 16.46 -8.02
CA TRP A 23 0.72 15.56 -8.05
C TRP A 23 1.98 16.42 -8.03
N GLN A 24 2.78 16.29 -6.98
CA GLN A 24 4.15 16.81 -7.02
C GLN A 24 5.10 15.67 -7.32
N ASP A 25 5.97 15.94 -8.30
CA ASP A 25 7.11 15.09 -8.61
C ASP A 25 8.08 15.21 -7.43
N ARG A 26 8.11 14.21 -6.55
CA ARG A 26 9.14 14.11 -5.53
C ARG A 26 10.18 13.11 -5.94
N TRP A 27 11.41 13.60 -5.87
CA TRP A 27 12.60 12.82 -6.08
C TRP A 27 13.10 12.32 -4.74
N TYR A 28 13.11 11.00 -4.53
CA TYR A 28 13.72 10.41 -3.35
C TYR A 28 15.22 10.21 -3.61
N GLN A 29 16.06 10.68 -2.67
CA GLN A 29 17.50 10.42 -2.71
C GLN A 29 17.76 8.99 -2.23
N LEU A 30 17.94 8.07 -3.17
CA LEU A 30 18.50 6.74 -2.92
C LEU A 30 20.00 6.89 -2.65
N GLY A 31 20.34 7.36 -1.46
CA GLY A 31 21.67 7.16 -0.90
C GLY A 31 21.73 5.76 -0.31
N ASP A 32 22.38 4.83 -1.03
CA ASP A 32 22.97 3.56 -0.54
C ASP A 32 22.36 2.23 -1.01
N VAL A 33 21.29 2.19 -1.82
CA VAL A 33 20.80 0.92 -2.40
C VAL A 33 21.17 0.81 -3.88
N TYR A 34 22.23 0.05 -4.13
CA TYR A 34 22.90 -0.10 -5.43
C TYR A 34 22.50 -1.42 -6.12
N SER A 35 21.23 -1.62 -6.47
CA SER A 35 20.79 -2.68 -7.37
C SER A 35 19.32 -2.49 -7.78
N ASP A 36 18.90 -3.08 -8.91
CA ASP A 36 17.50 -3.14 -9.36
C ASP A 36 16.62 -4.05 -8.45
N GLU A 37 16.94 -4.14 -7.16
CA GLU A 37 16.35 -5.05 -6.17
C GLU A 37 15.43 -4.29 -5.22
N TRP A 38 14.22 -3.96 -5.67
CA TRP A 38 13.14 -3.64 -4.73
C TRP A 38 12.89 -4.88 -3.87
N GLY A 39 13.42 -4.86 -2.65
CA GLY A 39 13.17 -5.84 -1.60
C GLY A 39 12.32 -5.25 -0.47
N PRO A 40 11.75 -6.09 0.42
CA PRO A 40 10.91 -5.63 1.52
C PRO A 40 11.62 -4.62 2.44
N GLY A 41 12.93 -4.85 2.71
CA GLY A 41 13.75 -3.95 3.52
C GLY A 41 13.94 -2.57 2.90
N VAL A 42 14.23 -2.52 1.59
CA VAL A 42 14.38 -1.25 0.85
C VAL A 42 13.09 -0.44 0.88
N ILE A 43 11.95 -1.09 0.61
CA ILE A 43 10.64 -0.43 0.66
C ILE A 43 10.36 0.10 2.08
N TYR A 44 10.66 -0.70 3.10
CA TYR A 44 10.53 -0.28 4.49
C TYR A 44 11.41 0.92 4.82
N ASP A 45 12.69 0.91 4.45
CA ASP A 45 13.63 2.00 4.76
C ASP A 45 13.19 3.33 4.14
N VAL A 46 12.62 3.29 2.92
CA VAL A 46 12.12 4.49 2.24
C VAL A 46 10.85 5.05 2.89
N PHE A 47 9.89 4.20 3.26
CA PHE A 47 8.54 4.64 3.62
C PHE A 47 8.14 4.47 5.10
N SER A 48 8.99 3.88 5.94
CA SER A 48 8.65 3.56 7.34
C SER A 48 8.44 4.79 8.23
N THR A 49 9.00 5.95 7.85
CA THR A 49 8.94 7.17 8.66
C THR A 49 7.62 7.94 8.50
N VAL A 50 6.93 7.78 7.36
CA VAL A 50 5.70 8.50 7.04
C VAL A 50 4.65 7.53 6.47
N PRO A 51 3.70 7.03 7.29
CA PRO A 51 2.70 6.04 6.87
C PRO A 51 1.91 6.44 5.60
N ALA A 52 1.50 7.70 5.50
CA ALA A 52 0.77 8.23 4.36
C ALA A 52 1.56 8.16 3.03
N GLU A 53 2.90 8.17 3.09
CA GLU A 53 3.73 7.98 1.89
C GLU A 53 3.72 6.53 1.44
N PHE A 54 3.74 5.57 2.38
CA PHE A 54 3.57 4.16 2.06
C PHE A 54 2.20 3.85 1.46
N GLU A 55 1.14 4.46 2.00
CA GLU A 55 -0.22 4.34 1.47
C GLU A 55 -0.30 4.88 0.03
N SER A 56 0.31 6.04 -0.22
CA SER A 56 0.41 6.63 -1.57
C SER A 56 1.19 5.74 -2.53
N PHE A 57 2.31 5.17 -2.07
CA PHE A 57 3.11 4.22 -2.85
C PHE A 57 2.32 2.95 -3.22
N CYS A 58 1.60 2.37 -2.26
CA CYS A 58 0.72 1.23 -2.51
C CYS A 58 -0.40 1.61 -3.50
N GLY A 59 -0.97 2.80 -3.37
CA GLY A 59 -1.96 3.31 -4.31
C GLY A 59 -1.42 3.44 -5.73
N GLN A 60 -0.21 3.96 -5.90
CA GLN A 60 0.45 4.03 -7.21
C GLN A 60 0.69 2.62 -7.79
N LEU A 61 1.09 1.65 -6.96
CA LEU A 61 1.31 0.28 -7.42
C LEU A 61 0.02 -0.34 -7.98
N LEU A 62 -1.08 -0.17 -7.26
CA LEU A 62 -2.38 -0.67 -7.71
C LEU A 62 -2.85 0.03 -8.99
N MET A 63 -2.56 1.33 -9.14
CA MET A 63 -2.82 2.04 -10.41
C MET A 63 -1.98 1.50 -11.57
N ASP A 64 -0.69 1.24 -11.35
CA ASP A 64 0.20 0.66 -12.38
C ASP A 64 -0.18 -0.80 -12.72
N MET A 65 -0.84 -1.49 -11.79
CA MET A 65 -1.48 -2.79 -12.02
C MET A 65 -2.80 -2.71 -12.79
N GLY A 66 -3.28 -1.50 -13.11
CA GLY A 66 -4.47 -1.25 -13.92
C GLY A 66 -5.75 -0.89 -13.15
N MET A 67 -5.68 -0.68 -11.84
CA MET A 67 -6.83 -0.30 -11.01
C MET A 67 -7.02 1.22 -10.97
N GLN A 68 -8.21 1.68 -10.59
CA GLN A 68 -8.40 3.07 -10.14
C GLN A 68 -8.31 3.13 -8.62
N VAL A 69 -7.66 4.15 -8.05
CA VAL A 69 -7.46 4.25 -6.60
C VAL A 69 -7.87 5.61 -6.07
N LYS A 70 -8.55 5.62 -4.92
CA LYS A 70 -8.81 6.81 -4.10
C LYS A 70 -8.13 6.63 -2.74
N ILE A 71 -7.25 7.56 -2.39
CA ILE A 71 -6.71 7.67 -1.03
C ILE A 71 -7.83 8.17 -0.12
N THR A 72 -8.02 7.50 1.01
CA THR A 72 -9.05 7.87 1.96
C THR A 72 -8.43 8.77 3.04
N GLN A 73 -9.16 9.77 3.50
CA GLN A 73 -8.78 10.42 4.75
C GLN A 73 -9.04 9.41 5.86
N ALA A 74 -8.14 9.31 6.84
CA ALA A 74 -8.34 8.51 8.04
C ALA A 74 -9.71 8.88 8.66
N THR A 75 -10.75 8.10 8.37
CA THR A 75 -12.07 8.29 8.94
C THR A 75 -12.03 7.88 10.40
N ARG A 76 -12.96 8.41 11.21
CA ARG A 76 -13.07 8.09 12.65
C ARG A 76 -13.36 6.60 12.91
N ASP A 77 -13.62 5.84 11.85
CA ASP A 77 -14.12 4.48 11.80
C ASP A 77 -12.98 3.47 11.46
N GLY A 78 -11.85 3.96 10.91
CA GLY A 78 -10.50 3.50 11.26
C GLY A 78 -9.98 2.13 10.79
N GLY A 79 -10.27 1.63 9.58
CA GLY A 79 -9.78 0.30 9.18
C GLY A 79 -9.37 0.03 7.74
N TYR A 80 -9.33 1.02 6.86
CA TYR A 80 -8.72 0.92 5.52
C TYR A 80 -8.09 2.26 5.13
N ASP A 81 -7.05 2.21 4.30
CA ASP A 81 -6.25 3.36 3.89
C ASP A 81 -6.64 3.82 2.46
N LEU A 82 -7.04 2.88 1.58
CA LEU A 82 -7.41 3.16 0.19
C LEU A 82 -8.73 2.48 -0.20
N ILE A 83 -9.39 3.04 -1.21
CA ILE A 83 -10.41 2.35 -2.01
C ILE A 83 -9.86 2.14 -3.42
N ALA A 84 -9.78 0.88 -3.85
CA ALA A 84 -9.42 0.50 -5.21
C ALA A 84 -10.66 0.04 -5.99
N TYR A 85 -10.64 0.27 -7.30
CA TYR A 85 -11.67 -0.19 -8.23
C TYR A 85 -11.00 -1.05 -9.30
N ASP A 86 -11.39 -2.32 -9.36
CA ASP A 86 -10.93 -3.31 -10.33
C ASP A 86 -12.12 -3.69 -11.24
N GLY A 87 -12.26 -2.97 -12.35
CA GLY A 87 -13.48 -2.99 -13.15
C GLY A 87 -14.68 -2.46 -12.34
N SER A 88 -15.66 -3.34 -12.06
CA SER A 88 -16.84 -3.01 -11.24
C SER A 88 -16.66 -3.35 -9.76
N GLU A 89 -15.60 -4.06 -9.38
CA GLU A 89 -15.36 -4.48 -8.00
C GLU A 89 -14.77 -3.33 -7.18
N VAL A 90 -15.40 -3.00 -6.06
CA VAL A 90 -14.89 -2.06 -5.07
C VAL A 90 -14.11 -2.82 -4.01
N ILE A 91 -12.85 -2.43 -3.78
CA ILE A 91 -11.95 -3.12 -2.86
C ILE A 91 -11.49 -2.14 -1.78
N ALA A 92 -11.70 -2.49 -0.52
CA ALA A 92 -11.13 -1.77 0.61
C ALA A 92 -9.72 -2.29 0.92
N VAL A 93 -8.76 -1.38 1.02
CA VAL A 93 -7.34 -1.72 1.09
C VAL A 93 -6.70 -1.15 2.35
N GLU A 94 -6.07 -2.00 3.15
CA GLU A 94 -5.22 -1.60 4.29
C GLU A 94 -3.74 -1.77 3.92
N CYS A 95 -2.93 -0.76 4.22
CA CYS A 95 -1.50 -0.71 3.96
C CYS A 95 -0.74 -0.60 5.30
N LYS A 96 0.28 -1.45 5.52
CA LYS A 96 1.14 -1.38 6.70
C LYS A 96 2.63 -1.53 6.37
N CYS A 97 3.37 -0.42 6.51
CA CYS A 97 4.83 -0.41 6.40
C CYS A 97 5.45 -0.92 7.72
N TYR A 98 5.70 -2.22 7.80
CA TYR A 98 6.28 -2.88 8.96
C TYR A 98 7.68 -3.38 8.66
N PHE A 99 8.51 -3.48 9.72
CA PHE A 99 9.81 -4.13 9.60
C PHE A 99 9.62 -5.52 8.97
N PRO A 100 10.49 -5.98 8.03
CA PRO A 100 10.24 -7.20 7.26
C PRO A 100 9.91 -8.45 8.08
N ASP A 101 10.52 -8.61 9.26
CA ASP A 101 10.26 -9.76 10.14
C ASP A 101 9.03 -9.61 11.04
N ARG A 102 8.39 -8.44 11.07
CA ARG A 102 7.19 -8.19 11.85
C ARG A 102 5.99 -8.86 11.19
N LYS A 103 5.20 -9.56 12.02
CA LYS A 103 4.05 -10.34 11.56
C LYS A 103 2.73 -9.57 11.72
N VAL A 104 1.91 -9.60 10.67
CA VAL A 104 0.50 -9.25 10.67
C VAL A 104 -0.29 -10.43 11.22
N THR A 105 -1.14 -10.16 12.19
CA THR A 105 -1.89 -11.16 12.96
C THR A 105 -3.36 -11.18 12.55
N ARG A 106 -4.07 -12.28 12.87
CA ARG A 106 -5.51 -12.41 12.62
C ARG A 106 -6.34 -11.23 13.14
N PRO A 107 -6.13 -10.70 14.36
CA PRO A 107 -6.87 -9.52 14.85
C PRO A 107 -6.78 -8.29 13.93
N MET A 108 -5.65 -8.10 13.24
CA MET A 108 -5.51 -6.99 12.29
C MET A 108 -6.39 -7.17 11.06
N LEU A 109 -6.47 -8.40 10.54
CA LEU A 109 -7.38 -8.72 9.43
C LEU A 109 -8.85 -8.65 9.87
N GLN A 110 -9.16 -9.06 11.09
CA GLN A 110 -10.50 -8.94 11.67
C GLN A 110 -10.95 -7.48 11.78
N LYS A 111 -10.02 -6.57 12.08
CA LYS A 111 -10.30 -5.14 12.09
C LYS A 111 -10.69 -4.63 10.70
N LEU A 112 -9.95 -5.02 9.65
CA LEU A 112 -10.28 -4.67 8.27
C LEU A 112 -11.65 -5.23 7.86
N THR A 113 -11.96 -6.49 8.19
CA THR A 113 -13.30 -7.06 7.92
C THR A 113 -14.39 -6.33 8.69
N GLY A 114 -14.12 -5.91 9.93
CA GLY A 114 -15.06 -5.13 10.74
C GLY A 114 -15.33 -3.75 10.16
N ALA A 115 -14.30 -3.07 9.63
CA ALA A 115 -14.51 -1.81 8.91
C ALA A 115 -15.34 -2.01 7.63
N ASN A 116 -15.15 -3.13 6.93
CA ASN A 116 -15.92 -3.43 5.73
C ASN A 116 -17.40 -3.69 5.99
N THR A 117 -17.82 -4.03 7.21
CA THR A 117 -19.26 -4.18 7.53
C THR A 117 -20.02 -2.87 7.43
N VAL A 118 -19.33 -1.74 7.56
CA VAL A 118 -19.90 -0.39 7.42
C VAL A 118 -19.78 0.10 5.98
N LEU A 119 -18.62 -0.12 5.35
CA LEU A 119 -18.34 0.34 3.98
C LEU A 119 -19.10 -0.44 2.90
N GLY A 120 -19.20 -1.77 3.05
CA GLY A 120 -19.83 -2.65 2.07
C GLY A 120 -19.06 -2.81 0.75
N ALA A 121 -17.72 -2.83 0.79
CA ALA A 121 -16.92 -3.13 -0.39
C ALA A 121 -17.02 -4.61 -0.78
N ASP A 122 -16.93 -4.89 -2.09
CA ASP A 122 -17.01 -6.23 -2.68
C ASP A 122 -15.80 -7.10 -2.30
N GLY A 123 -14.63 -6.47 -2.16
CA GLY A 123 -13.36 -7.13 -1.88
C GLY A 123 -12.55 -6.45 -0.76
N LEU A 124 -11.62 -7.22 -0.19
CA LEU A 124 -10.66 -6.73 0.79
C LEU A 124 -9.22 -7.05 0.35
N MET A 125 -8.30 -6.13 0.63
CA MET A 125 -6.88 -6.31 0.36
C MET A 125 -6.03 -5.78 1.51
N PHE A 126 -4.96 -6.49 1.85
CA PHE A 126 -4.01 -6.08 2.88
C PHE A 126 -2.59 -6.12 2.30
N LEU A 127 -1.93 -4.96 2.23
CA LEU A 127 -0.54 -4.84 1.79
C LEU A 127 0.36 -4.55 2.98
N THR A 128 1.50 -5.24 3.05
CA THR A 128 2.52 -4.95 4.06
C THR A 128 3.92 -5.22 3.53
N THR A 129 4.91 -4.53 4.09
CA THR A 129 6.34 -4.90 3.94
C THR A 129 6.76 -6.03 4.88
N GLY A 130 5.92 -6.40 5.86
CA GLY A 130 6.15 -7.52 6.79
C GLY A 130 5.65 -8.86 6.26
N MET A 131 5.37 -9.79 7.17
CA MET A 131 4.85 -11.14 6.88
C MET A 131 3.48 -11.38 7.53
N PHE A 132 2.72 -12.37 7.06
CA PHE A 132 1.52 -12.82 7.77
C PHE A 132 1.81 -14.00 8.70
N THR A 133 1.16 -14.03 9.86
CA THR A 133 1.09 -15.27 10.68
C THR A 133 0.29 -16.35 9.96
N LYS A 134 0.52 -17.63 10.30
CA LYS A 134 -0.28 -18.76 9.76
C LYS A 134 -1.78 -18.55 9.98
N ASP A 135 -2.16 -18.12 11.19
CA ASP A 135 -3.57 -17.86 11.52
C ASP A 135 -4.16 -16.69 10.73
N ALA A 136 -3.35 -15.67 10.41
CA ALA A 136 -3.78 -14.59 9.53
C ALA A 136 -3.99 -15.07 8.10
N VAL A 137 -3.10 -15.92 7.57
CA VAL A 137 -3.26 -16.51 6.24
C VAL A 137 -4.53 -17.36 6.16
N LEU A 138 -4.75 -18.23 7.15
CA LEU A 138 -5.96 -19.06 7.22
C LEU A 138 -7.23 -18.20 7.27
N TYR A 139 -7.28 -17.23 8.20
CA TYR A 139 -8.42 -16.33 8.31
C TYR A 139 -8.65 -15.51 7.03
N GLY A 140 -7.58 -14.96 6.44
CA GLY A 140 -7.67 -14.20 5.20
C GLY A 140 -8.22 -15.04 4.05
N SER A 141 -7.81 -16.30 3.96
CA SER A 141 -8.38 -17.24 2.99
C SER A 141 -9.87 -17.54 3.27
N ASP A 142 -10.26 -17.76 4.52
CA ASP A 142 -11.63 -18.09 4.90
C ASP A 142 -12.62 -16.97 4.56
N VAL A 143 -12.18 -15.71 4.66
CA VAL A 143 -13.05 -14.53 4.45
C VAL A 143 -12.74 -13.75 3.17
N GLY A 144 -11.85 -14.27 2.31
CA GLY A 144 -11.58 -13.71 0.98
C GLY A 144 -10.73 -12.43 0.94
N ILE A 145 -9.80 -12.25 1.87
CA ILE A 145 -8.86 -11.10 1.85
C ILE A 145 -7.68 -11.41 0.94
N ARG A 146 -7.39 -10.52 -0.01
CA ARG A 146 -6.16 -10.55 -0.82
C ARG A 146 -4.98 -10.11 0.04
N LEU A 147 -4.10 -11.06 0.40
CA LEU A 147 -2.93 -10.80 1.25
C LEU A 147 -1.66 -10.59 0.40
N ILE A 148 -1.03 -9.43 0.52
CA ILE A 148 0.22 -9.08 -0.17
C ILE A 148 1.28 -8.79 0.90
N ASP A 149 2.17 -9.76 1.12
CA ASP A 149 3.29 -9.63 2.06
C ASP A 149 4.47 -8.90 1.42
N GLY A 150 5.52 -8.65 2.19
CA GLY A 150 6.66 -7.86 1.72
C GLY A 150 7.32 -8.47 0.48
N ASN A 151 7.44 -9.80 0.42
CA ASN A 151 8.05 -10.49 -0.71
C ASN A 151 7.18 -10.36 -1.97
N ARG A 152 5.86 -10.54 -1.84
CA ARG A 152 4.94 -10.37 -2.95
C ARG A 152 4.85 -8.92 -3.40
N LEU A 153 4.84 -7.97 -2.46
CA LEU A 153 4.87 -6.53 -2.72
C LEU A 153 6.11 -6.17 -3.56
N ALA A 154 7.29 -6.59 -3.12
CA ALA A 154 8.55 -6.40 -3.83
C ALA A 154 8.56 -7.00 -5.26
N GLN A 155 7.91 -8.15 -5.46
CA GLN A 155 7.75 -8.73 -6.81
C GLN A 155 6.84 -7.86 -7.69
N LEU A 156 5.70 -7.42 -7.16
CA LEU A 156 4.75 -6.58 -7.90
C LEU A 156 5.38 -5.24 -8.28
N VAL A 157 6.13 -4.61 -7.37
CA VAL A 157 6.86 -3.37 -7.65
C VAL A 157 7.81 -3.56 -8.83
N ARG A 158 8.64 -4.62 -8.83
CA ARG A 158 9.55 -4.91 -9.96
C ARG A 158 8.82 -5.20 -11.27
N GLN A 159 7.61 -5.74 -11.18
CA GLN A 159 6.82 -6.10 -12.36
C GLN A 159 6.12 -4.89 -12.99
N TYR A 160 5.56 -3.99 -12.18
CA TYR A 160 4.65 -2.93 -12.65
C TYR A 160 5.26 -1.53 -12.56
N MET A 161 6.10 -1.26 -11.56
CA MET A 161 6.78 0.04 -11.39
C MET A 161 8.16 0.00 -12.03
N ARG A 162 8.22 -0.03 -13.36
CA ARG A 162 9.50 0.11 -14.06
C ARG A 162 9.90 1.58 -14.11
N LEU A 163 11.16 1.82 -13.76
CA LEU A 163 11.84 3.08 -13.98
C LEU A 163 12.34 3.06 -15.42
N ASP A 164 11.57 3.65 -16.33
CA ASP A 164 12.03 3.93 -17.69
C ASP A 164 13.09 5.06 -17.66
#